data_AF-A0A165DQX6-F1
#
_entry.id   AF-A0A165DQX6-F1
#
_cell.length_a   1.000
_cell.length_b   1.000
_cell.length_c   1.000
_cell.angle_alpha   90.00
_cell.angle_beta   90.00
_cell.angle_gamma   90.00
#
_symmetry.space_group_name_H-M   'P 1'
#
loop_
_entity.id
_entity.type
_entity.pdbx_description
1 polymer ?
#
loop_
_entity_poly.entity_id
_entity_poly.type
_entity_poly.pdbx_seq_one_letter_code
_entity_poly.pdbx_strand_id
1 'polypeptide(L)'
;KDKKKTRSGSTYLVEEMIEDVAKGGFVKYLHNSSAIPRMLSGEEGRISAFLSFSQHVQFVRTGGLAYISDYQGAGGLLTDPQVITNPCLQVELFGSGNVAAAFEAFPQEHPCNDFCKAFGMTSMRPAPRTSQERS
;
A
#
# COMPACT_ATOMS: atom_id res chain seq x y z
N LYS A 1 -3.17 10.27 -45.56
CA LYS A 1 -3.68 8.88 -45.50
C LYS A 1 -3.11 8.25 -44.23
N ASP A 2 -3.84 8.34 -43.13
CA ASP A 2 -3.43 7.81 -41.83
C ASP A 2 -3.41 6.28 -41.85
N LYS A 3 -2.23 5.70 -41.61
CA LYS A 3 -2.09 4.26 -41.39
C LYS A 3 -2.68 3.94 -40.02
N LYS A 4 -3.89 3.36 -40.03
CA LYS A 4 -4.57 2.79 -38.86
C LYS A 4 -3.63 1.74 -38.25
N LYS A 5 -3.03 2.02 -37.08
CA LYS A 5 -2.20 1.05 -36.33
C LYS A 5 -3.07 -0.17 -36.03
N THR A 6 -2.81 -1.28 -36.70
CA THR A 6 -3.44 -2.57 -36.42
C THR A 6 -2.93 -3.05 -35.06
N ARG A 7 -3.85 -3.38 -34.14
CA ARG A 7 -3.58 -3.90 -32.77
C ARG A 7 -2.97 -5.33 -32.77
N SER A 8 -2.36 -5.74 -33.87
CA SER A 8 -1.77 -7.08 -34.02
C SER A 8 -0.40 -7.11 -33.34
N GLY A 9 -0.26 -7.92 -32.29
CA GLY A 9 1.00 -8.11 -31.55
C GLY A 9 1.09 -7.43 -30.18
N SER A 10 -0.01 -6.91 -29.62
CA SER A 10 -0.01 -6.39 -28.24
C SER A 10 -0.28 -7.51 -27.23
N THR A 11 0.51 -7.54 -26.15
CA THR A 11 0.28 -8.40 -24.98
C THR A 11 -0.69 -7.72 -24.02
N TYR A 12 -1.62 -8.48 -23.46
CA TYR A 12 -2.58 -8.01 -22.47
C TYR A 12 -2.56 -8.92 -21.24
N LEU A 13 -2.82 -8.32 -20.08
CA LEU A 13 -3.14 -9.05 -18.85
C LEU A 13 -4.66 -9.06 -18.73
N VAL A 14 -5.23 -10.20 -18.37
CA VAL A 14 -6.67 -10.39 -18.21
C VAL A 14 -6.90 -10.98 -16.83
N GLU A 15 -7.86 -10.40 -16.11
CA GLU A 15 -8.31 -10.87 -14.80
C GLU A 15 -9.83 -10.99 -14.77
N GLU A 16 -10.35 -11.62 -13.71
CA GLU A 16 -11.78 -11.73 -13.49
C GLU A 16 -12.39 -10.35 -13.21
N MET A 17 -13.53 -10.06 -13.83
CA MET A 17 -14.24 -8.82 -13.59
C MET A 17 -14.89 -8.86 -12.20
N ILE A 18 -14.53 -7.92 -11.32
CA ILE A 18 -15.15 -7.81 -10.00
C ILE A 18 -16.56 -7.23 -10.16
N GLU A 19 -17.57 -8.10 -10.16
CA GLU A 19 -18.98 -7.75 -10.28
C GLU A 19 -19.53 -7.22 -8.94
N ASP A 20 -19.36 -5.93 -8.63
CA ASP A 20 -19.92 -5.42 -7.37
C ASP A 20 -20.42 -3.96 -7.38
N VAL A 21 -21.25 -3.64 -8.38
CA VAL A 21 -22.02 -2.38 -8.38
C VAL A 21 -23.09 -2.38 -7.27
N ALA A 22 -23.44 -3.55 -6.70
CA ALA A 22 -24.53 -3.69 -5.73
C ALA A 22 -24.11 -3.49 -4.26
N LYS A 23 -22.85 -3.72 -3.87
CA LYS A 23 -22.38 -3.60 -2.47
C LYS A 23 -21.43 -2.43 -2.18
N GLY A 24 -21.40 -1.40 -3.01
CA GLY A 24 -20.66 -0.16 -2.71
C GLY A 24 -19.58 0.24 -3.71
N GLY A 25 -19.41 -0.54 -4.79
CA GLY A 25 -18.51 -0.19 -5.89
C GLY A 25 -17.02 -0.38 -5.56
N PHE A 26 -16.17 0.05 -6.49
CA PHE A 26 -14.72 -0.07 -6.38
C PHE A 26 -14.15 0.98 -5.44
N VAL A 27 -13.34 0.53 -4.49
CA VAL A 27 -12.80 1.34 -3.40
C VAL A 27 -11.29 1.30 -3.44
N LYS A 28 -10.67 2.46 -3.21
CA LYS A 28 -9.24 2.57 -2.94
C LYS A 28 -9.02 2.76 -1.45
N TYR A 29 -8.51 1.72 -0.78
CA TYR A 29 -8.30 1.70 0.67
C TYR A 29 -7.02 2.42 1.06
N LEU A 30 -5.94 2.22 0.31
CA LEU A 30 -4.61 2.80 0.54
C LEU A 30 -4.03 3.34 -0.77
N HIS A 31 -3.20 4.38 -0.67
CA HIS A 31 -2.52 4.98 -1.82
C HIS A 31 -1.05 4.55 -1.84
N ASN A 32 -0.47 4.29 -3.01
CA ASN A 32 0.94 3.93 -3.14
C ASN A 32 1.93 4.93 -2.49
N SER A 33 1.53 6.21 -2.40
CA SER A 33 2.36 7.30 -1.87
C SER A 33 2.05 7.70 -0.42
N SER A 34 1.20 6.98 0.31
CA SER A 34 0.87 7.30 1.69
C SER A 34 0.60 6.06 2.53
N ALA A 35 1.15 6.02 3.74
CA ALA A 35 0.90 4.94 4.70
C ALA A 35 -0.44 5.07 5.44
N ILE A 36 -1.21 6.14 5.20
CA ILE A 36 -2.44 6.46 5.92
C ILE A 36 -3.65 5.90 5.15
N PRO A 37 -4.51 5.09 5.80
CA PRO A 37 -5.80 4.67 5.26
C PRO A 37 -6.65 5.82 4.73
N ARG A 38 -7.27 5.65 3.56
CA ARG A 38 -8.20 6.65 3.02
C ARG A 38 -9.50 6.69 3.80
N MET A 39 -10.01 5.51 4.20
CA MET A 39 -11.20 5.37 5.01
C MET A 39 -10.83 5.07 6.46
N LEU A 40 -11.41 5.83 7.39
CA LEU A 40 -11.10 5.73 8.82
C LEU A 40 -12.29 5.26 9.67
N SER A 41 -13.48 5.09 9.08
CA SER A 41 -14.69 4.70 9.80
C SER A 41 -15.55 3.72 8.97
N GLY A 42 -16.51 3.08 9.62
CA GLY A 42 -17.38 2.09 8.99
C GLY A 42 -16.68 0.76 8.68
N GLU A 43 -17.31 -0.07 7.86
CA GLU A 43 -16.77 -1.36 7.42
C GLU A 43 -15.49 -1.19 6.59
N GLU A 44 -15.53 -0.30 5.62
CA GLU A 44 -14.41 0.10 4.77
C GLU A 44 -13.20 0.61 5.57
N GLY A 45 -13.45 1.35 6.66
CA GLY A 45 -12.40 1.79 7.58
C GLY A 45 -11.76 0.63 8.34
N ARG A 46 -12.53 -0.38 8.75
CA ARG A 46 -11.99 -1.60 9.38
C ARG A 46 -11.15 -2.40 8.40
N ILE A 47 -11.59 -2.55 7.15
CA ILE A 47 -10.83 -3.18 6.07
C ILE A 47 -9.52 -2.39 5.84
N SER A 48 -9.60 -1.07 5.71
CA SER A 48 -8.42 -0.22 5.49
C SER A 48 -7.43 -0.29 6.65
N ALA A 49 -7.90 -0.36 7.89
CA ALA A 49 -7.06 -0.53 9.08
C ALA A 49 -6.37 -1.90 9.08
N PHE A 50 -7.07 -2.98 8.73
CA PHE A 50 -6.49 -4.31 8.60
C PHE A 50 -5.42 -4.34 7.49
N LEU A 51 -5.70 -3.73 6.33
CA LEU A 51 -4.75 -3.64 5.22
C LEU A 51 -3.52 -2.79 5.58
N SER A 52 -3.70 -1.69 6.29
CA SER A 52 -2.56 -0.88 6.79
C SER A 52 -1.71 -1.68 7.79
N PHE A 53 -2.35 -2.45 8.67
CA PHE A 53 -1.64 -3.40 9.55
C PHE A 53 -0.86 -4.44 8.76
N SER A 54 -1.42 -4.99 7.66
CA SER A 54 -0.70 -5.96 6.84
C SER A 54 0.56 -5.37 6.20
N GLN A 55 0.54 -4.09 5.80
CA GLN A 55 1.75 -3.38 5.33
C GLN A 55 2.85 -3.38 6.39
N HIS A 56 2.48 -3.09 7.65
CA HIS A 56 3.42 -3.08 8.77
C HIS A 56 4.01 -4.47 9.00
N VAL A 57 3.18 -5.52 9.02
CA VAL A 57 3.66 -6.90 9.16
C VAL A 57 4.62 -7.27 8.02
N GLN A 58 4.26 -6.98 6.78
CA GLN A 58 5.10 -7.25 5.61
C GLN A 58 6.45 -6.52 5.71
N PHE A 59 6.44 -5.23 6.04
CA PHE A 59 7.65 -4.44 6.21
C PHE A 59 8.58 -5.05 7.26
N VAL A 60 8.06 -5.37 8.45
CA VAL A 60 8.86 -5.96 9.54
C VAL A 60 9.35 -7.37 9.18
N ARG A 61 8.47 -8.22 8.62
CA ARG A 61 8.80 -9.62 8.28
C ARG A 61 9.81 -9.73 7.15
N THR A 62 9.84 -8.75 6.25
CA THR A 62 10.86 -8.66 5.19
C THR A 62 12.15 -7.99 5.65
N GLY A 63 12.26 -7.57 6.93
CA GLY A 63 13.44 -6.87 7.43
C GLY A 63 13.59 -5.46 6.87
N GLY A 64 12.47 -4.79 6.54
CA GLY A 64 12.46 -3.47 5.92
C GLY A 64 12.91 -3.52 4.46
N LEU A 65 12.46 -4.53 3.70
CA LEU A 65 12.79 -4.65 2.28
C LEU A 65 11.59 -4.41 1.37
N ALA A 66 10.38 -4.78 1.78
CA ALA A 66 9.20 -4.61 0.96
C ALA A 66 7.89 -4.58 1.75
N TYR A 67 6.88 -3.95 1.18
CA TYR A 67 5.49 -4.04 1.60
C TYR A 67 4.57 -3.80 0.40
N ILE A 68 3.31 -4.25 0.50
CA ILE A 68 2.31 -4.02 -0.53
C ILE A 68 1.58 -2.71 -0.23
N SER A 69 1.29 -1.92 -1.26
CA SER A 69 0.50 -0.70 -1.20
C SER A 69 -0.52 -0.66 -2.33
N ASP A 70 -1.18 0.47 -2.49
CA ASP A 70 -2.24 0.71 -3.48
C ASP A 70 -3.41 -0.29 -3.41
N TYR A 71 -3.75 -0.73 -2.19
CA TYR A 71 -4.86 -1.66 -2.01
C TYR A 71 -6.18 -1.05 -2.48
N GLN A 72 -6.78 -1.68 -3.49
CA GLN A 72 -8.03 -1.28 -4.11
C GLN A 72 -8.80 -2.48 -4.61
N GLY A 73 -10.12 -2.39 -4.70
CA GLY A 73 -10.97 -3.49 -5.12
C GLY A 73 -12.42 -3.33 -4.66
N ALA A 74 -13.17 -4.43 -4.69
CA ALA A 74 -14.56 -4.47 -4.24
C ALA A 74 -14.95 -5.89 -3.79
N GLY A 75 -16.03 -6.01 -3.02
CA GLY A 75 -16.58 -7.32 -2.64
C GLY A 75 -15.65 -8.22 -1.82
N GLY A 76 -14.65 -7.64 -1.15
CA GLY A 76 -13.61 -8.38 -0.42
C GLY A 76 -12.47 -8.91 -1.29
N LEU A 77 -12.47 -8.61 -2.60
CA LEU A 77 -11.37 -8.86 -3.51
C LEU A 77 -10.53 -7.60 -3.68
N LEU A 78 -9.21 -7.78 -3.83
CA LEU A 78 -8.26 -6.71 -4.10
C LEU A 78 -7.59 -6.99 -5.45
N THR A 79 -7.34 -5.93 -6.21
CA THR A 79 -6.64 -5.99 -7.50
C THR A 79 -5.65 -4.84 -7.63
N ASP A 80 -4.80 -4.90 -8.65
CA ASP A 80 -3.80 -3.90 -9.01
C ASP A 80 -2.96 -3.39 -7.82
N PRO A 81 -2.38 -4.27 -6.98
CA PRO A 81 -1.53 -3.82 -5.89
C PRO A 81 -0.19 -3.27 -6.41
N GLN A 82 0.39 -2.35 -5.64
CA GLN A 82 1.75 -1.87 -5.88
C GLN A 82 2.71 -2.49 -4.86
N VAL A 83 3.74 -3.21 -5.30
CA VAL A 83 4.81 -3.65 -4.38
C VAL A 83 5.80 -2.52 -4.22
N ILE A 84 5.95 -2.01 -3.00
CA ILE A 84 6.91 -0.97 -2.65
C ILE A 84 8.14 -1.66 -2.04
N THR A 85 9.31 -1.35 -2.59
CA THR A 85 10.58 -2.01 -2.27
C THR A 85 11.65 -1.01 -1.90
N ASN A 86 12.60 -1.46 -1.07
CA ASN A 86 13.74 -0.66 -0.64
C ASN A 86 14.51 -0.14 -1.87
N PRO A 87 14.73 1.18 -2.02
CA PRO A 87 15.43 1.75 -3.18
C PRO A 87 16.86 1.26 -3.38
N CYS A 88 17.49 0.66 -2.37
CA CYS A 88 18.81 0.05 -2.49
C CYS A 88 18.78 -1.31 -3.21
N LEU A 89 17.61 -1.92 -3.41
CA LEU A 89 17.43 -3.08 -4.27
C LEU A 89 17.52 -2.65 -5.74
N GLN A 90 17.85 -3.59 -6.65
CA GLN A 90 17.95 -3.31 -8.09
C GLN A 90 16.70 -2.62 -8.64
N VAL A 91 16.86 -1.81 -9.70
CA VAL A 91 15.81 -0.97 -10.28
C VAL A 91 14.68 -1.85 -10.89
N GLU A 92 13.44 -1.60 -10.45
CA GLU A 92 12.17 -2.19 -10.95
C GLU A 92 11.97 -3.71 -10.76
N LEU A 93 12.01 -4.20 -9.52
CA LEU A 93 11.76 -5.63 -9.22
C LEU A 93 10.33 -6.11 -9.54
N PHE A 94 9.32 -5.25 -9.35
CA PHE A 94 7.90 -5.61 -9.47
C PHE A 94 7.12 -4.59 -10.32
N GLY A 95 7.78 -4.07 -11.35
CA GLY A 95 7.25 -3.02 -12.23
C GLY A 95 7.71 -1.61 -11.83
N SER A 96 7.30 -0.62 -12.64
CA SER A 96 7.81 0.75 -12.61
C SER A 96 7.16 1.68 -11.57
N GLY A 97 6.20 1.17 -10.77
CA GLY A 97 5.46 2.00 -9.80
C GLY A 97 6.07 2.06 -8.40
N ASN A 98 7.34 1.68 -8.21
CA ASN A 98 8.00 1.81 -6.91
C ASN A 98 8.17 3.29 -6.52
N VAL A 99 7.64 3.70 -5.37
CA VAL A 99 7.73 5.09 -4.89
C VAL A 99 8.74 5.16 -3.76
N ALA A 100 9.99 5.48 -4.08
CA ALA A 100 11.11 5.51 -3.11
C ALA A 100 10.83 6.41 -1.90
N ALA A 101 10.28 7.60 -2.12
CA ALA A 101 9.92 8.52 -1.04
C ALA A 101 8.86 7.93 -0.10
N ALA A 102 7.89 7.17 -0.63
CA ALA A 102 6.88 6.50 0.20
C ALA A 102 7.50 5.38 1.04
N PHE A 103 8.44 4.63 0.46
CA PHE A 103 9.19 3.61 1.20
C PHE A 103 9.96 4.22 2.37
N GLU A 104 10.71 5.30 2.14
CA GLU A 104 11.52 5.97 3.17
C GLU A 104 10.68 6.57 4.30
N ALA A 105 9.53 7.16 3.95
CA ALA A 105 8.62 7.78 4.91
C ALA A 105 7.78 6.76 5.70
N PHE A 106 7.61 5.53 5.18
CA PHE A 106 6.68 4.54 5.75
C PHE A 106 6.86 4.28 7.26
N PRO A 107 8.07 4.09 7.81
CA PRO A 107 8.26 3.90 9.25
C PRO A 107 7.76 5.08 10.10
N GLN A 108 7.86 6.31 9.58
CA GLN A 108 7.43 7.51 10.29
C GLN A 108 5.94 7.80 10.07
N GLU A 109 5.40 7.50 8.90
CA GLU A 109 4.03 7.85 8.57
C GLU A 109 3.01 6.80 9.02
N HIS A 110 3.35 5.51 9.00
CA HIS A 110 2.42 4.42 9.30
C HIS A 110 1.71 4.61 10.66
N PRO A 111 0.37 4.80 10.66
CA PRO A 111 -0.39 4.96 11.88
C PRO A 111 -0.74 3.58 12.46
N CYS A 112 0.05 3.13 13.46
CA CYS A 112 -0.29 1.90 14.18
C CYS A 112 -1.73 1.96 14.72
N ASN A 113 -2.52 0.94 14.39
CA ASN A 113 -3.92 0.84 14.75
C ASN A 113 -4.17 -0.35 15.69
N ASP A 114 -5.44 -0.65 15.97
CA ASP A 114 -5.80 -1.68 16.94
C ASP A 114 -5.39 -3.10 16.51
N PHE A 115 -5.31 -3.40 15.21
CA PHE A 115 -4.73 -4.65 14.74
C PHE A 115 -3.23 -4.70 15.04
N CYS A 116 -2.48 -3.62 14.78
CA CYS A 116 -1.04 -3.55 15.13
C CYS A 116 -0.82 -3.83 16.63
N LYS A 117 -1.63 -3.21 17.50
CA LYS A 117 -1.56 -3.41 18.96
C LYS A 117 -1.92 -4.83 19.36
N ALA A 118 -3.01 -5.38 18.82
CA ALA A 118 -3.48 -6.73 19.14
C ALA A 118 -2.45 -7.80 18.81
N PHE A 119 -1.66 -7.59 17.74
CA PHE A 119 -0.58 -8.49 17.33
C PHE A 119 0.78 -8.15 17.94
N GLY A 120 0.86 -7.20 18.89
CA GLY A 120 2.10 -6.85 19.59
C GLY A 120 3.14 -6.17 18.70
N MET A 121 2.72 -5.52 17.62
CA MET A 121 3.64 -4.82 16.72
C MET A 121 4.28 -3.61 17.44
N THR A 122 5.60 -3.49 17.35
CA THR A 122 6.32 -2.31 17.86
C THR A 122 6.11 -1.14 16.92
N SER A 123 5.85 0.06 17.46
CA SER A 123 5.73 1.25 16.62
C SER A 123 7.06 1.55 15.93
N MET A 124 7.02 1.70 14.61
CA MET A 124 8.18 2.08 13.80
C MET A 124 8.53 3.57 13.92
N ARG A 125 7.61 4.39 14.47
CA ARG A 125 7.84 5.82 14.64
C ARG A 125 8.96 6.04 15.66
N PRO A 126 10.01 6.80 15.31
CA PRO A 126 11.03 7.17 16.29
C PRO A 126 10.40 7.99 17.41
N ALA A 127 10.86 7.78 18.65
CA ALA A 127 10.46 8.60 19.78
C ALA A 127 10.77 10.09 19.48
N PRO A 128 9.88 11.03 19.88
CA PRO A 128 10.17 12.45 19.72
C PRO A 128 11.48 12.78 20.45
N ARG A 129 12.40 13.45 19.75
CA ARG A 129 13.64 13.95 20.36
C ARG A 129 13.25 14.94 21.46
N THR A 130 13.44 14.56 22.72
CA THR A 130 13.35 15.48 23.85
C THR A 130 14.41 16.57 23.67
N SER A 131 13.98 17.82 23.56
CA SER A 131 14.84 18.99 23.57
C SER A 131 15.51 19.12 24.94
N GLN A 132 16.59 18.38 25.18
CA GLN A 132 17.41 18.52 26.37
C GLN A 132 18.55 19.51 26.09
N GLU A 133 18.40 20.69 26.71
CA GLU A 133 19.45 21.57 27.25
C GLU A 133 20.63 21.92 26.34
N ARG A 134 20.50 23.07 25.66
CA ARG A 134 21.66 23.97 25.52
C ARG A 134 21.68 24.87 26.75
N SER A 135 22.51 24.50 27.72
CA SER A 135 23.08 25.44 28.69
C SER A 135 23.99 26.43 27.97
#